data_AF-A0A319D3Y6-F1
#
_entry.id   AF-A0A319D3Y6-F1
#
_cell.length_a   1.000
_cell.length_b   1.000
_cell.length_c   1.000
_cell.angle_alpha   90.00
_cell.angle_beta   90.00
_cell.angle_gamma   90.00
#
_symmetry.space_group_name_H-M   'P 1'
#
loop_
_entity.id
_entity.type
_entity.pdbx_description
1 polymer ?
#
loop_
_entity_poly.entity_id
_entity_poly.type
_entity_poly.pdbx_seq_one_letter_code
_entity_poly.pdbx_strand_id
1 'polypeptide(L)'
;MDDLPEGPDKPEPAHKSIAYDNQGTSLLRVPGFNDIPLDHELPSDARFAHGIQEWRQAPAVTARELAMVATINRLTDSPNWHIEVSNTAVVARWRETTCATTPLMSDRAWDWCVRELCDKAEDFRQNGHIRVLDAGSCICKADGAALRAPAGGFRRAVRPVLRGLMQRGLLDWRSKRVLAIVDPGLKRLLQLGVYTHHGGTAYRWSANYQALPCEVEFVGTTGTQVRSTSYINNLHPAHTELYRVVEELLGRAIPLWNDCLVQGRRGWTDRLNQSQLGPVPLRIITYGVEWENELPEWLLAFRVPSEVRKKLYRKAREAVETTKGDDTEEGRERHCCALERLEGFRDVAGSEDKELPPQGSELWHWSRSWDIHQATSMLITGEQKPGRTKVR
;
A
#
# COMPACT_ATOMS: atom_id res chain seq x y z
N MET A 1 24.31 -4.62 -28.84
CA MET A 1 24.01 -5.81 -29.66
C MET A 1 25.00 -6.85 -29.21
N ASP A 2 24.54 -7.71 -28.31
CA ASP A 2 24.72 -9.16 -28.35
C ASP A 2 24.03 -9.71 -27.10
N ASP A 3 22.98 -10.47 -27.38
CA ASP A 3 22.03 -11.04 -26.43
C ASP A 3 22.71 -12.12 -25.58
N LEU A 4 22.62 -11.97 -24.25
CA LEU A 4 22.91 -13.07 -23.32
C LEU A 4 21.75 -14.08 -23.41
N PRO A 5 22.03 -15.40 -23.45
CA PRO A 5 20.99 -16.40 -23.56
C PRO A 5 20.20 -16.44 -22.25
N GLU A 6 18.89 -16.19 -22.36
CA GLU A 6 17.91 -16.51 -21.33
C GLU A 6 18.08 -17.99 -20.98
N GLY A 7 18.58 -18.26 -19.76
CA GLY A 7 18.57 -19.62 -19.21
C GLY A 7 17.15 -20.19 -19.25
N PRO A 8 16.98 -21.52 -19.32
CA PRO A 8 15.67 -22.11 -19.54
C PRO A 8 14.73 -21.63 -18.46
N ASP A 9 13.77 -20.79 -18.86
CA ASP A 9 12.59 -20.43 -18.10
C ASP A 9 12.02 -21.77 -17.60
N LYS A 10 12.26 -22.08 -16.32
CA LYS A 10 11.51 -23.15 -15.68
C LYS A 10 10.07 -22.72 -15.84
N PRO A 11 9.22 -23.48 -16.54
CA PRO A 11 7.81 -23.12 -16.62
C PRO A 11 7.34 -23.07 -15.18
N GLU A 12 7.04 -21.86 -14.69
CA GLU A 12 6.37 -21.70 -13.41
C GLU A 12 5.15 -22.63 -13.47
N PRO A 13 4.95 -23.48 -12.46
CA PRO A 13 3.86 -24.44 -12.48
C PRO A 13 2.60 -23.66 -12.78
N ALA A 14 1.92 -24.01 -13.88
CA ALA A 14 0.72 -23.34 -14.33
C ALA A 14 -0.21 -23.19 -13.12
N HIS A 15 -0.28 -21.98 -12.55
CA HIS A 15 -1.10 -21.72 -11.39
C HIS A 15 -2.52 -22.03 -11.84
N LYS A 16 -3.06 -23.17 -11.41
CA LYS A 16 -4.46 -23.52 -11.64
C LYS A 16 -5.26 -22.42 -10.96
N SER A 17 -5.71 -21.45 -11.75
CA SER A 17 -6.59 -20.40 -11.28
C SER A 17 -7.86 -21.07 -10.75
N ILE A 18 -8.04 -21.03 -9.44
CA ILE A 18 -9.24 -21.54 -8.79
C ILE A 18 -10.32 -20.49 -9.04
N ALA A 19 -11.26 -20.79 -9.93
CA ALA A 19 -12.39 -19.90 -10.17
C ALA A 19 -13.23 -19.77 -8.90
N TYR A 20 -13.54 -18.53 -8.50
CA TYR A 20 -14.47 -18.24 -7.41
C TYR A 20 -15.92 -18.38 -7.88
N ASP A 21 -16.80 -18.81 -6.98
CA ASP A 21 -18.23 -18.94 -7.25
C ASP A 21 -19.04 -18.71 -5.95
N ASN A 22 -19.87 -17.67 -5.97
CA ASN A 22 -20.81 -17.35 -4.90
C ASN A 22 -22.26 -17.23 -5.42
N GLN A 23 -22.60 -17.82 -6.57
CA GLN A 23 -23.94 -17.66 -7.16
C GLN A 23 -25.07 -18.30 -6.33
N GLY A 24 -24.72 -19.14 -5.34
CA GLY A 24 -25.69 -19.85 -4.49
C GLY A 24 -26.37 -21.04 -5.18
N THR A 25 -25.96 -21.38 -6.39
CA THR A 25 -26.40 -22.55 -7.18
C THR A 25 -25.55 -23.79 -6.89
N SER A 26 -24.30 -23.59 -6.45
CA SER A 26 -23.33 -24.61 -6.05
C SER A 26 -22.78 -24.32 -4.66
N LEU A 27 -21.95 -25.25 -4.15
CA LEU A 27 -21.16 -25.05 -2.95
C LEU A 27 -20.31 -23.78 -3.08
N LEU A 28 -20.32 -22.93 -2.05
CA LEU A 28 -19.61 -21.64 -2.00
C LEU A 28 -18.10 -21.77 -2.23
N ARG A 29 -17.57 -21.25 -3.34
CA ARG A 29 -16.15 -21.30 -3.68
C ARG A 29 -15.50 -19.94 -3.47
N VAL A 30 -15.06 -19.67 -2.24
CA VAL A 30 -14.26 -18.49 -1.86
C VAL A 30 -13.14 -18.92 -0.90
N PRO A 31 -12.05 -18.15 -0.74
CA PRO A 31 -10.97 -18.48 0.19
C PRO A 31 -11.48 -18.88 1.58
N GLY A 32 -11.03 -20.01 2.13
CA GLY A 32 -11.50 -20.54 3.43
C GLY A 32 -12.78 -21.39 3.39
N PHE A 33 -13.36 -21.64 2.21
CA PHE A 33 -14.51 -22.53 2.00
C PHE A 33 -14.20 -23.57 0.90
N ASN A 34 -14.81 -24.76 1.01
CA ASN A 34 -14.81 -25.81 -0.02
C ASN A 34 -13.43 -26.06 -0.64
N ASP A 35 -12.46 -26.40 0.21
CA ASP A 35 -11.07 -26.74 -0.12
C ASP A 35 -10.23 -25.63 -0.76
N ILE A 36 -10.71 -24.38 -0.72
CA ILE A 36 -9.91 -23.21 -1.11
C ILE A 36 -9.15 -22.72 0.14
N PRO A 37 -7.80 -22.66 0.10
CA PRO A 37 -7.01 -22.11 1.19
C PRO A 37 -7.43 -20.68 1.56
N LEU A 38 -7.34 -20.33 2.85
CA LEU A 38 -7.69 -18.99 3.33
C LEU A 38 -6.79 -17.90 2.71
N ASP A 39 -5.54 -18.24 2.45
CA ASP A 39 -4.51 -17.40 1.85
C ASP A 39 -4.45 -17.49 0.33
N HIS A 40 -5.42 -18.17 -0.30
CA HIS A 40 -5.49 -18.22 -1.75
C HIS A 40 -5.87 -16.85 -2.32
N GLU A 41 -5.06 -16.38 -3.27
CA GLU A 41 -5.27 -15.15 -4.02
C GLU A 41 -5.18 -15.44 -5.52
N LEU A 42 -5.90 -14.65 -6.32
CA LEU A 42 -5.76 -14.71 -7.77
C LEU A 42 -4.32 -14.28 -8.16
N PRO A 43 -3.79 -14.77 -9.29
CA PRO A 43 -2.54 -14.26 -9.85
C PRO A 43 -2.56 -12.74 -10.00
N SER A 44 -1.41 -12.08 -9.79
CA SER A 44 -1.30 -10.62 -9.78
C SER A 44 -1.88 -9.93 -11.02
N ASP A 45 -1.75 -10.53 -12.20
CA ASP A 45 -2.28 -10.02 -13.46
C ASP A 45 -3.80 -10.18 -13.64
N ALA A 46 -4.44 -10.99 -12.80
CA ALA A 46 -5.88 -11.22 -12.79
C ALA A 46 -6.62 -10.40 -11.71
N ARG A 47 -5.92 -9.49 -11.00
CA ARG A 47 -6.50 -8.67 -9.93
C ARG A 47 -5.86 -7.29 -9.84
N PHE A 48 -6.42 -6.43 -8.99
CA PHE A 48 -5.75 -5.19 -8.62
C PHE A 48 -4.59 -5.46 -7.66
N ALA A 49 -3.52 -4.69 -7.82
CA ALA A 49 -2.35 -4.75 -6.96
C ALA A 49 -2.69 -4.23 -5.56
N HIS A 50 -2.06 -4.81 -4.54
CA HIS A 50 -2.20 -4.36 -3.17
C HIS A 50 -0.85 -4.00 -2.53
N GLY A 51 -0.89 -3.16 -1.50
CA GLY A 51 0.29 -2.65 -0.78
C GLY A 51 1.09 -3.69 0.04
N ILE A 52 0.65 -4.96 0.09
CA ILE A 52 1.30 -6.00 0.91
C ILE A 52 2.51 -6.63 0.19
N GLN A 53 2.41 -6.92 -1.11
CA GLN A 53 3.47 -7.63 -1.86
C GLN A 53 3.76 -7.07 -3.24
N GLU A 54 2.81 -6.41 -3.90
CA GLU A 54 2.90 -6.17 -5.35
C GLU A 54 3.11 -4.71 -5.71
N TRP A 55 2.57 -3.79 -4.92
CA TRP A 55 2.70 -2.37 -5.19
C TRP A 55 3.33 -1.66 -4.01
N ARG A 56 4.40 -0.90 -4.28
CA ARG A 56 5.00 0.02 -3.32
C ARG A 56 5.42 1.30 -4.02
N GLN A 57 5.32 2.41 -3.31
CA GLN A 57 5.90 3.67 -3.77
C GLN A 57 7.44 3.61 -3.67
N ALA A 58 8.11 3.71 -4.82
CA ALA A 58 9.57 3.81 -4.92
C ALA A 58 9.95 4.95 -5.90
N PRO A 59 10.86 5.87 -5.51
CA PRO A 59 11.47 6.02 -4.19
C PRO A 59 10.42 6.37 -3.12
N ALA A 60 10.80 6.19 -1.85
CA ALA A 60 9.95 6.56 -0.72
C ALA A 60 9.70 8.09 -0.71
N VAL A 61 8.48 8.47 -0.36
CA VAL A 61 8.07 9.87 -0.24
C VAL A 61 8.79 10.52 0.94
N THR A 62 9.35 11.72 0.75
CA THR A 62 10.04 12.43 1.84
C THR A 62 9.05 12.90 2.90
N ALA A 63 9.53 13.14 4.13
CA ALA A 63 8.68 13.66 5.21
C ALA A 63 8.00 14.99 4.83
N ARG A 64 8.69 15.84 4.05
CA ARG A 64 8.13 17.10 3.54
C ARG A 64 7.04 16.85 2.50
N GLU A 65 7.28 15.99 1.53
CA GLU A 65 6.27 15.62 0.53
C GLU A 65 5.02 15.02 1.19
N LEU A 66 5.19 14.13 2.19
CA LEU A 66 4.07 13.61 2.98
C LEU A 66 3.29 14.72 3.68
N ALA A 67 3.99 15.70 4.28
CA ALA A 67 3.35 16.84 4.93
C ALA A 67 2.57 17.73 3.94
N MET A 68 3.11 17.94 2.74
CA MET A 68 2.45 18.66 1.65
C MET A 68 1.19 17.94 1.18
N VAL A 69 1.32 16.65 0.87
CA VAL A 69 0.24 15.78 0.42
C VAL A 69 -0.87 15.65 1.47
N ALA A 70 -0.52 15.52 2.75
CA ALA A 70 -1.47 15.49 3.87
C ALA A 70 -2.20 16.83 4.05
N THR A 71 -1.51 17.94 3.82
CA THR A 71 -2.11 19.29 3.85
C THR A 71 -3.16 19.43 2.76
N ILE A 72 -2.84 19.03 1.53
CA ILE A 72 -3.78 19.05 0.39
C ILE A 72 -4.99 18.16 0.68
N ASN A 73 -4.75 16.94 1.19
CA ASN A 73 -5.81 16.04 1.60
C ASN A 73 -6.75 16.69 2.61
N ARG A 74 -6.22 17.36 3.64
CA ARG A 74 -7.04 18.04 4.66
C ARG A 74 -7.81 19.24 4.10
N LEU A 75 -7.15 20.09 3.31
CA LEU A 75 -7.79 21.31 2.78
C LEU A 75 -8.95 20.97 1.84
N THR A 76 -8.79 19.91 1.04
CA THR A 76 -9.83 19.42 0.10
C THR A 76 -11.05 18.77 0.78
N ASP A 77 -11.01 18.55 2.10
CA ASP A 77 -12.21 18.17 2.88
C ASP A 77 -13.13 19.35 3.19
N SER A 78 -12.62 20.58 3.07
CA SER A 78 -13.41 21.78 3.35
C SER A 78 -14.47 22.00 2.26
N PRO A 79 -15.70 22.41 2.61
CA PRO A 79 -16.69 22.78 1.59
C PRO A 79 -16.15 23.94 0.76
N ASN A 80 -16.48 23.97 -0.54
CA ASN A 80 -16.10 25.04 -1.47
C ASN A 80 -14.59 25.30 -1.62
N TRP A 81 -13.72 24.40 -1.16
CA TRP A 81 -12.26 24.57 -1.27
C TRP A 81 -11.80 24.92 -2.69
N HIS A 82 -12.45 24.33 -3.71
CA HIS A 82 -12.17 24.52 -5.13
C HIS A 82 -12.54 25.91 -5.67
N ILE A 83 -13.34 26.67 -4.93
CA ILE A 83 -13.66 28.09 -5.19
C ILE A 83 -12.78 28.97 -4.30
N GLU A 84 -12.61 28.59 -3.04
CA GLU A 84 -11.88 29.37 -2.05
C GLU A 84 -10.36 29.43 -2.32
N VAL A 85 -9.81 28.46 -3.05
CA VAL A 85 -8.38 28.44 -3.43
C VAL A 85 -7.98 29.67 -4.26
N SER A 86 -8.90 30.29 -5.01
CA SER A 86 -8.60 31.53 -5.75
C SER A 86 -8.71 32.80 -4.89
N ASN A 87 -9.19 32.69 -3.64
CA ASN A 87 -9.33 33.83 -2.73
C ASN A 87 -8.06 33.98 -1.88
N THR A 88 -7.28 35.01 -2.18
CA THR A 88 -6.00 35.29 -1.50
C THR A 88 -6.13 35.46 0.02
N ALA A 89 -7.24 36.03 0.51
CA ALA A 89 -7.47 36.19 1.94
C ALA A 89 -7.77 34.85 2.64
N VAL A 90 -8.46 33.93 1.96
CA VAL A 90 -8.73 32.58 2.48
C VAL A 90 -7.43 31.77 2.50
N VAL A 91 -6.68 31.79 1.39
CA VAL A 91 -5.39 31.09 1.28
C VAL A 91 -4.40 31.59 2.34
N ALA A 92 -4.37 32.89 2.64
CA ALA A 92 -3.53 33.43 3.71
C ALA A 92 -3.87 32.84 5.09
N ARG A 93 -5.16 32.67 5.41
CA ARG A 93 -5.60 32.02 6.66
C ARG A 93 -5.26 30.53 6.70
N TRP A 94 -5.43 29.83 5.58
CA TRP A 94 -5.02 28.43 5.47
C TRP A 94 -3.52 28.27 5.67
N ARG A 95 -2.71 29.20 5.17
CA ARG A 95 -1.25 29.22 5.36
C ARG A 95 -0.91 29.35 6.83
N GLU A 96 -1.47 30.34 7.53
CA GLU A 96 -1.21 30.58 8.95
C GLU A 96 -1.50 29.32 9.78
N THR A 97 -2.66 28.70 9.56
CA THR A 97 -3.08 27.48 10.26
C THR A 97 -2.17 26.28 9.92
N THR A 98 -1.76 26.16 8.64
CA THR A 98 -0.93 25.05 8.18
C THR A 98 0.49 25.15 8.71
N CYS A 99 1.12 26.33 8.60
CA CYS A 99 2.48 26.55 9.09
C CYS A 99 2.56 26.39 10.62
N ALA A 100 1.50 26.73 11.36
CA ALA A 100 1.44 26.51 12.81
C ALA A 100 1.37 25.02 13.19
N THR A 101 0.76 24.18 12.36
CA THR A 101 0.53 22.75 12.66
C THR A 101 1.52 21.81 11.98
N THR A 102 2.29 22.30 11.01
CA THR A 102 3.14 21.48 10.14
C THR A 102 4.54 22.08 10.03
N PRO A 103 5.48 21.72 10.93
CA PRO A 103 6.83 22.31 10.97
C PRO A 103 7.64 22.14 9.68
N LEU A 104 7.36 21.08 8.91
CA LEU A 104 8.03 20.78 7.63
C LEU A 104 7.57 21.66 6.46
N MET A 105 6.55 22.50 6.66
CA MET A 105 5.96 23.36 5.64
C MET A 105 6.73 24.68 5.49
N SER A 106 7.69 24.71 4.58
CA SER A 106 8.37 25.95 4.16
C SER A 106 7.51 26.80 3.23
N ASP A 107 7.88 28.06 3.02
CA ASP A 107 7.19 28.96 2.09
C ASP A 107 7.09 28.39 0.67
N ARG A 108 8.20 27.85 0.16
CA ARG A 108 8.22 27.20 -1.16
C ARG A 108 7.31 25.96 -1.20
N ALA A 109 7.28 25.16 -0.14
CA ALA A 109 6.40 24.00 -0.06
C ALA A 109 4.93 24.44 -0.06
N TRP A 110 4.60 25.49 0.69
CA TRP A 110 3.27 26.07 0.69
C TRP A 110 2.85 26.58 -0.70
N ASP A 111 3.71 27.34 -1.38
CA ASP A 111 3.42 27.86 -2.72
C ASP A 111 3.17 26.75 -3.75
N TRP A 112 3.85 25.61 -3.60
CA TRP A 112 3.57 24.41 -4.38
C TRP A 112 2.23 23.77 -4.01
N CYS A 113 1.91 23.65 -2.73
CA CYS A 113 0.60 23.15 -2.29
C CYS A 113 -0.56 23.99 -2.86
N VAL A 114 -0.42 25.32 -2.88
CA VAL A 114 -1.44 26.22 -3.45
C VAL A 114 -1.57 26.01 -4.95
N ARG A 115 -0.46 25.91 -5.70
CA ARG A 115 -0.49 25.63 -7.14
C ARG A 115 -1.17 24.29 -7.45
N GLU A 116 -0.79 23.24 -6.72
CA GLU A 116 -1.42 21.92 -6.87
C GLU A 116 -2.92 21.97 -6.53
N LEU A 117 -3.33 22.71 -5.50
CA LEU A 117 -4.75 22.90 -5.18
C LEU A 117 -5.49 23.65 -6.30
N CYS A 118 -4.89 24.65 -6.94
CA CYS A 118 -5.48 25.35 -8.07
C CYS A 118 -5.71 24.40 -9.26
N ASP A 119 -4.71 23.59 -9.61
CA ASP A 119 -4.83 22.60 -10.68
C ASP A 119 -5.91 21.56 -10.34
N LYS A 120 -5.88 21.02 -9.12
CA LYS A 120 -6.89 20.05 -8.67
C LYS A 120 -8.30 20.66 -8.63
N ALA A 121 -8.43 21.97 -8.38
CA ALA A 121 -9.73 22.64 -8.40
C ALA A 121 -10.32 22.70 -9.82
N GLU A 122 -9.47 22.82 -10.84
CA GLU A 122 -9.87 22.71 -12.24
C GLU A 122 -10.35 21.30 -12.56
N ASP A 123 -9.54 20.29 -12.22
CA ASP A 123 -9.89 18.87 -12.40
C ASP A 123 -11.22 18.52 -11.70
N PHE A 124 -11.42 19.03 -10.48
CA PHE A 124 -12.65 18.81 -9.71
C PHE A 124 -13.87 19.43 -10.37
N ARG A 125 -13.73 20.63 -10.95
CA ARG A 125 -14.83 21.32 -11.66
C ARG A 125 -15.25 20.57 -12.92
N GLN A 126 -14.31 19.91 -13.60
CA GLN A 126 -14.58 19.13 -14.81
C GLN A 126 -15.15 17.73 -14.48
N ASN A 127 -14.58 17.05 -13.48
CA ASN A 127 -14.84 15.63 -13.25
C ASN A 127 -15.78 15.34 -12.05
N GLY A 128 -16.05 16.35 -11.20
CA GLY A 128 -16.89 16.21 -10.01
C GLY A 128 -16.29 15.38 -8.87
N HIS A 129 -15.01 15.02 -8.97
CA HIS A 129 -14.23 14.30 -7.97
C HIS A 129 -12.76 14.72 -8.04
N ILE A 130 -11.99 14.38 -7.01
CA ILE A 130 -10.59 14.78 -6.86
C ILE A 130 -9.74 13.60 -6.41
N ARG A 131 -8.53 13.52 -6.95
CA ARG A 131 -7.47 12.63 -6.46
C ARG A 131 -6.61 13.34 -5.43
N VAL A 132 -6.38 12.66 -4.32
CA VAL A 132 -5.53 13.12 -3.22
C VAL A 132 -4.58 12.00 -2.82
N LEU A 133 -3.62 12.33 -1.94
CA LEU A 133 -2.60 11.38 -1.48
C LEU A 133 -1.72 10.85 -2.61
N ASP A 134 -1.41 11.68 -3.62
CA ASP A 134 -0.74 11.30 -4.87
C ASP A 134 0.74 10.89 -4.69
N ALA A 135 0.94 9.77 -4.01
CA ALA A 135 2.22 9.15 -3.67
C ALA A 135 2.35 7.80 -4.40
N GLY A 136 2.21 7.84 -5.73
CA GLY A 136 2.14 6.70 -6.67
C GLY A 136 0.94 5.77 -6.51
N SER A 137 0.22 5.85 -5.41
CA SER A 137 -1.18 5.48 -5.34
C SER A 137 -1.94 6.76 -4.97
N CYS A 138 -3.24 6.78 -5.18
CA CYS A 138 -4.06 7.92 -4.83
C CYS A 138 -5.40 7.45 -4.25
N ILE A 139 -6.10 8.39 -3.63
CA ILE A 139 -7.47 8.19 -3.19
C ILE A 139 -8.35 9.16 -3.95
N CYS A 140 -9.44 8.65 -4.52
CA CYS A 140 -10.49 9.46 -5.12
C CYS A 140 -11.49 9.89 -4.04
N LYS A 141 -11.66 11.20 -3.86
CA LYS A 141 -12.74 11.80 -3.08
C LYS A 141 -13.82 12.31 -4.03
N ALA A 142 -15.04 11.85 -3.82
CA ALA A 142 -16.18 12.25 -4.63
C ALA A 142 -17.40 12.42 -3.73
N ASP A 143 -18.01 13.59 -3.77
CA ASP A 143 -19.23 13.91 -3.02
C ASP A 143 -20.24 14.69 -3.89
N GLY A 144 -20.15 14.48 -5.21
CA GLY A 144 -20.96 15.17 -6.20
C GLY A 144 -22.42 14.72 -6.20
N ALA A 145 -23.28 15.56 -6.79
CA ALA A 145 -24.70 15.28 -6.97
C ALA A 145 -24.95 13.93 -7.69
N ALA A 146 -24.06 13.53 -8.59
CA ALA A 146 -24.13 12.25 -9.29
C ALA A 146 -24.11 11.05 -8.33
N LEU A 147 -23.18 10.99 -7.36
CA LEU A 147 -23.14 9.90 -6.38
C LEU A 147 -24.30 9.97 -5.37
N ARG A 148 -24.82 11.17 -5.11
CA ARG A 148 -25.96 11.38 -4.21
C ARG A 148 -27.31 11.11 -4.86
N ALA A 149 -27.39 11.08 -6.19
CA ALA A 149 -28.64 10.89 -6.94
C ALA A 149 -29.43 9.64 -6.48
N PRO A 150 -28.81 8.47 -6.24
CA PRO A 150 -29.53 7.28 -5.78
C PRO A 150 -30.02 7.38 -4.33
N ALA A 151 -29.63 8.39 -3.54
CA ALA A 151 -29.91 8.44 -2.10
C ALA A 151 -31.42 8.42 -1.78
N GLY A 152 -32.25 9.07 -2.62
CA GLY A 152 -33.71 9.00 -2.48
C GLY A 152 -34.25 7.59 -2.73
N GLY A 153 -33.76 6.94 -3.78
CA GLY A 153 -34.06 5.54 -4.10
C GLY A 153 -33.63 4.59 -2.99
N PHE A 154 -32.41 4.75 -2.49
CA PHE A 154 -31.86 3.99 -1.35
C PHE A 154 -32.75 4.11 -0.12
N ARG A 155 -33.08 5.35 0.30
CA ARG A 155 -33.94 5.61 1.47
C ARG A 155 -35.33 4.99 1.32
N ARG A 156 -35.85 4.85 0.11
CA ARG A 156 -37.12 4.17 -0.15
C ARG A 156 -36.95 2.64 -0.11
N ALA A 157 -35.95 2.12 -0.81
CA ALA A 157 -35.67 0.70 -0.97
C ALA A 157 -35.22 0.00 0.33
N VAL A 158 -34.60 0.74 1.25
CA VAL A 158 -34.15 0.19 2.54
C VAL A 158 -35.27 0.05 3.57
N ARG A 159 -36.38 0.78 3.43
CA ARG A 159 -37.50 0.78 4.41
C ARG A 159 -38.09 -0.61 4.68
N PRO A 160 -38.37 -1.46 3.68
CA PRO A 160 -38.86 -2.81 3.91
C PRO A 160 -37.87 -3.67 4.71
N VAL A 161 -36.57 -3.53 4.46
CA VAL A 161 -35.51 -4.24 5.18
C VAL A 161 -35.51 -3.82 6.65
N LEU A 162 -35.52 -2.51 6.92
CA LEU A 162 -35.58 -1.97 8.28
C LEU A 162 -36.84 -2.43 9.01
N ARG A 163 -38.00 -2.44 8.36
CA ARG A 163 -39.25 -2.95 8.97
C ARG A 163 -39.14 -4.44 9.32
N GLY A 164 -38.56 -5.26 8.45
CA GLY A 164 -38.32 -6.67 8.73
C GLY A 164 -37.37 -6.88 9.90
N LEU A 165 -36.28 -6.11 9.98
CA LEU A 165 -35.35 -6.17 11.11
C LEU A 165 -36.00 -5.73 12.42
N MET A 166 -36.85 -4.69 12.40
CA MET A 166 -37.63 -4.26 13.56
C MET A 166 -38.57 -5.36 14.06
N GLN A 167 -39.31 -6.00 13.16
CA GLN A 167 -40.25 -7.08 13.52
C GLN A 167 -39.53 -8.27 14.16
N ARG A 168 -38.28 -8.54 13.76
CA ARG A 168 -37.46 -9.63 14.29
C ARG A 168 -36.69 -9.25 15.57
N GLY A 169 -36.83 -8.01 16.06
CA GLY A 169 -36.07 -7.52 17.22
C GLY A 169 -34.56 -7.38 16.97
N LEU A 170 -34.13 -7.38 15.70
CA LEU A 170 -32.72 -7.27 15.30
C LEU A 170 -32.29 -5.82 15.03
N LEU A 171 -33.22 -4.86 15.17
CA LEU A 171 -32.95 -3.43 15.02
C LEU A 171 -32.81 -2.75 16.39
N ASP A 172 -31.59 -2.44 16.81
CA ASP A 172 -31.35 -1.58 17.97
C ASP A 172 -31.25 -0.10 17.55
N TRP A 173 -32.41 0.52 17.30
CA TRP A 173 -32.52 1.93 16.93
C TRP A 173 -32.11 2.91 18.05
N ARG A 174 -31.98 2.42 19.29
CA ARG A 174 -31.57 3.22 20.46
C ARG A 174 -30.05 3.22 20.66
N SER A 175 -29.37 2.20 20.18
CA SER A 175 -27.92 2.22 20.10
C SER A 175 -27.47 3.28 19.09
N LYS A 176 -26.51 4.14 19.47
CA LYS A 176 -25.75 4.95 18.50
C LYS A 176 -24.82 4.09 17.63
N ARG A 177 -25.04 2.77 17.57
CA ARG A 177 -24.22 1.84 16.80
C ARG A 177 -24.69 1.85 15.36
N VAL A 178 -23.73 1.84 14.45
CA VAL A 178 -23.97 1.71 13.01
C VAL A 178 -24.71 0.40 12.77
N LEU A 179 -25.91 0.48 12.17
CA LEU A 179 -26.65 -0.71 11.74
C LEU A 179 -26.02 -1.24 10.45
N ALA A 180 -25.41 -2.42 10.53
CA ALA A 180 -24.90 -3.13 9.36
C ALA A 180 -26.06 -3.88 8.67
N ILE A 181 -26.67 -3.23 7.67
CA ILE A 181 -27.69 -3.88 6.80
C ILE A 181 -27.00 -4.85 5.84
N VAL A 182 -25.81 -4.47 5.39
CA VAL A 182 -24.86 -5.31 4.68
C VAL A 182 -23.65 -5.44 5.61
N ASP A 183 -23.59 -6.55 6.36
CA ASP A 183 -22.38 -6.92 7.09
C ASP A 183 -21.60 -7.89 6.21
N PRO A 184 -20.44 -7.49 5.63
CA PRO A 184 -19.62 -8.42 4.88
C PRO A 184 -19.06 -9.51 5.79
N GLY A 185 -18.89 -9.25 7.09
CA GLY A 185 -18.28 -10.16 8.05
C GLY A 185 -19.19 -11.31 8.45
N LEU A 186 -18.82 -12.53 8.06
CA LEU A 186 -19.23 -13.74 8.77
C LEU A 186 -18.25 -14.00 9.91
N LYS A 187 -18.77 -14.13 11.12
CA LYS A 187 -17.97 -14.53 12.28
C LYS A 187 -17.60 -16.01 12.11
N ARG A 188 -16.32 -16.30 11.88
CA ARG A 188 -15.76 -17.65 11.96
C ARG A 188 -14.90 -17.77 13.22
N LEU A 189 -14.83 -18.99 13.74
CA LEU A 189 -14.01 -19.41 14.87
C LEU A 189 -12.98 -20.38 14.30
N LEU A 190 -11.95 -19.88 13.61
CA LEU A 190 -10.85 -20.71 13.10
C LEU A 190 -9.52 -20.03 13.34
N GLN A 191 -8.76 -20.54 14.32
CA GLN A 191 -7.37 -20.17 14.56
C GLN A 191 -6.48 -20.79 13.48
N LEU A 192 -5.92 -19.96 12.60
CA LEU A 192 -4.71 -20.32 11.85
C LEU A 192 -3.71 -19.17 11.92
N GLY A 193 -2.60 -19.40 12.61
CA GLY A 193 -1.44 -18.50 12.61
C GLY A 193 -0.53 -18.84 11.45
N VAL A 194 -0.12 -17.84 10.67
CA VAL A 194 0.92 -17.99 9.66
C VAL A 194 2.21 -17.34 10.19
N TYR A 195 3.29 -18.11 10.22
CA TYR A 195 4.62 -17.63 10.63
C TYR A 195 5.28 -16.89 9.46
N THR A 196 5.76 -15.68 9.71
CA THR A 196 6.64 -14.99 8.76
C THR A 196 8.11 -15.26 9.11
N HIS A 197 9.00 -15.26 8.11
CA HIS A 197 10.45 -15.48 8.26
C HIS A 197 11.19 -14.46 9.17
N HIS A 198 10.49 -13.48 9.75
CA HIS A 198 11.03 -12.47 10.66
C HIS A 198 10.38 -12.47 12.05
N GLY A 199 9.96 -13.65 12.56
CA GLY A 199 9.62 -13.83 13.98
C GLY A 199 8.38 -13.08 14.49
N GLY A 200 7.71 -12.30 13.66
CA GLY A 200 6.44 -11.64 13.95
C GLY A 200 5.26 -12.38 13.32
N THR A 201 4.22 -12.64 14.09
CA THR A 201 2.89 -13.02 13.56
C THR A 201 2.27 -11.79 12.90
N ALA A 202 2.31 -11.73 11.56
CA ALA A 202 1.55 -10.75 10.79
C ALA A 202 0.24 -11.40 10.35
N TYR A 203 -0.89 -10.92 10.88
CA TYR A 203 -2.21 -11.39 10.48
C TYR A 203 -2.61 -10.70 9.18
N ARG A 204 -2.28 -11.31 8.03
CA ARG A 204 -2.86 -10.90 6.73
C ARG A 204 -4.36 -11.17 6.66
N TRP A 205 -4.81 -12.16 7.43
CA TRP A 205 -6.17 -12.66 7.44
C TRP A 205 -6.73 -12.63 8.86
N SER A 206 -7.98 -12.21 8.99
CA SER A 206 -8.70 -12.29 10.27
C SER A 206 -9.27 -13.68 10.46
N ALA A 207 -8.84 -14.36 11.52
CA ALA A 207 -9.43 -15.61 12.00
C ALA A 207 -10.89 -15.45 12.50
N ASN A 208 -11.28 -14.21 12.82
CA ASN A 208 -12.55 -13.88 13.47
C ASN A 208 -13.62 -13.41 12.49
N TYR A 209 -13.22 -12.84 11.35
CA TYR A 209 -14.11 -12.17 10.42
C TYR A 209 -13.69 -12.48 9.00
N GLN A 210 -14.65 -12.95 8.20
CA GLN A 210 -14.45 -13.14 6.78
C GLN A 210 -15.47 -12.29 6.01
N ALA A 211 -14.97 -11.41 5.14
CA ALA A 211 -15.82 -10.70 4.19
C ALA A 211 -16.31 -11.68 3.12
N LEU A 212 -17.62 -11.93 3.04
CA LEU A 212 -18.16 -12.64 1.87
C LEU A 212 -18.35 -11.66 0.72
N PRO A 213 -17.74 -11.92 -0.46
CA PRO A 213 -17.89 -11.07 -1.61
C PRO A 213 -19.32 -11.16 -2.17
N CYS A 214 -19.82 -10.06 -2.71
CA CYS A 214 -20.93 -10.10 -3.67
C CYS A 214 -20.30 -10.03 -5.06
N GLU A 215 -20.73 -10.91 -5.95
CA GLU A 215 -20.29 -10.96 -7.33
C GLU A 215 -21.15 -10.03 -8.17
N VAL A 216 -20.51 -9.32 -9.08
CA VAL A 216 -21.15 -8.44 -10.05
C VAL A 216 -20.56 -8.67 -11.43
N GLU A 217 -21.38 -8.57 -12.45
CA GLU A 217 -20.96 -8.61 -13.84
C GLU A 217 -21.31 -7.32 -14.56
N PHE A 218 -20.57 -6.98 -15.61
CA PHE A 218 -20.94 -5.89 -16.49
C PHE A 218 -22.12 -6.31 -17.38
N VAL A 219 -23.13 -5.45 -17.50
CA VAL A 219 -24.34 -5.75 -18.29
C VAL A 219 -24.06 -5.73 -19.80
N GLY A 220 -23.00 -5.05 -20.24
CA GLY A 220 -22.60 -4.97 -21.64
C GLY A 220 -21.09 -5.03 -21.80
N THR A 221 -20.62 -5.01 -23.05
CA THR A 221 -19.18 -5.03 -23.39
C THR A 221 -18.49 -3.69 -23.15
N THR A 222 -19.26 -2.61 -22.98
CA THR A 222 -18.77 -1.25 -22.71
C THR A 222 -19.63 -0.57 -21.64
N GLY A 223 -19.04 0.41 -20.94
CA GLY A 223 -19.70 1.19 -19.91
C GLY A 223 -19.46 0.66 -18.49
N THR A 224 -20.18 1.24 -17.52
CA THR A 224 -20.00 0.94 -16.09
C THR A 224 -21.25 0.33 -15.44
N GLN A 225 -22.27 0.01 -16.23
CA GLN A 225 -23.47 -0.62 -15.69
C GLN A 225 -23.16 -2.07 -15.29
N VAL A 226 -23.52 -2.40 -14.06
CA VAL A 226 -23.30 -3.72 -13.48
C VAL A 226 -24.61 -4.34 -13.00
N ARG A 227 -24.59 -5.66 -12.84
CA ARG A 227 -25.66 -6.44 -12.22
C ARG A 227 -25.07 -7.38 -11.18
N SER A 228 -25.76 -7.55 -10.05
CA SER A 228 -25.42 -8.56 -9.07
C SER A 228 -25.72 -9.96 -9.61
N THR A 229 -24.71 -10.84 -9.60
CA THR A 229 -24.82 -12.25 -9.98
C THR A 229 -24.89 -13.18 -8.78
N SER A 230 -24.58 -12.67 -7.59
CA SER A 230 -24.80 -13.35 -6.31
C SER A 230 -25.64 -12.54 -5.34
N TYR A 231 -26.00 -13.16 -4.22
CA TYR A 231 -26.64 -12.46 -3.13
C TYR A 231 -25.66 -11.55 -2.40
N ILE A 232 -26.14 -10.39 -1.96
CA ILE A 232 -25.42 -9.49 -1.06
C ILE A 232 -25.56 -10.04 0.37
N ASN A 233 -24.44 -10.19 1.09
CA ASN A 233 -24.46 -10.75 2.44
C ASN A 233 -25.44 -9.99 3.35
N ASN A 234 -26.24 -10.73 4.11
CA ASN A 234 -27.33 -10.23 4.96
C ASN A 234 -28.48 -9.49 4.26
N LEU A 235 -28.55 -9.52 2.92
CA LEU A 235 -29.63 -8.90 2.15
C LEU A 235 -30.36 -9.93 1.26
N HIS A 236 -31.61 -10.23 1.61
CA HIS A 236 -32.43 -11.20 0.87
C HIS A 236 -32.74 -10.72 -0.58
N PRO A 237 -32.61 -11.58 -1.61
CA PRO A 237 -32.85 -11.21 -3.03
C PRO A 237 -34.24 -10.65 -3.35
N ALA A 238 -35.25 -10.92 -2.51
CA ALA A 238 -36.58 -10.32 -2.64
C ALA A 238 -36.58 -8.78 -2.54
N HIS A 239 -35.52 -8.17 -1.99
CA HIS A 239 -35.35 -6.72 -1.93
C HIS A 239 -34.76 -6.18 -3.24
N THR A 240 -35.38 -6.51 -4.38
CA THR A 240 -34.90 -6.21 -5.75
C THR A 240 -34.61 -4.72 -5.97
N GLU A 241 -35.43 -3.83 -5.42
CA GLU A 241 -35.21 -2.38 -5.50
C GLU A 241 -33.91 -1.95 -4.80
N LEU A 242 -33.51 -2.61 -3.71
CA LEU A 242 -32.27 -2.27 -3.01
C LEU A 242 -31.06 -2.79 -3.78
N TYR A 243 -31.14 -3.99 -4.37
CA TYR A 243 -30.11 -4.52 -5.27
C TYR A 243 -29.87 -3.54 -6.44
N ARG A 244 -30.93 -3.08 -7.12
CA ARG A 244 -30.83 -2.11 -8.22
C ARG A 244 -30.13 -0.81 -7.82
N VAL A 245 -30.41 -0.30 -6.63
CA VAL A 245 -29.76 0.92 -6.13
C VAL A 245 -28.27 0.67 -5.82
N VAL A 246 -27.91 -0.51 -5.32
CA VAL A 246 -26.51 -0.89 -5.11
C VAL A 246 -25.78 -1.03 -6.45
N GLU A 247 -26.39 -1.69 -7.43
CA GLU A 247 -25.87 -1.79 -8.80
C GLU A 247 -25.63 -0.41 -9.43
N GLU A 248 -26.58 0.52 -9.27
CA GLU A 248 -26.44 1.91 -9.74
C GLU A 248 -25.28 2.63 -9.03
N LEU A 249 -25.15 2.45 -7.72
CA LEU A 249 -24.05 3.05 -6.95
C LEU A 249 -22.69 2.49 -7.39
N LEU A 250 -22.58 1.18 -7.59
CA LEU A 250 -21.37 0.53 -8.09
C LEU A 250 -20.99 1.06 -9.48
N GLY A 251 -21.96 1.18 -10.38
CA GLY A 251 -21.70 1.72 -11.72
C GLY A 251 -21.22 3.18 -11.72
N ARG A 252 -21.60 3.97 -10.71
CA ARG A 252 -21.09 5.32 -10.48
C ARG A 252 -19.72 5.34 -9.79
N ALA A 253 -19.36 4.29 -9.05
CA ALA A 253 -18.07 4.17 -8.36
C ALA A 253 -16.95 3.65 -9.27
N ILE A 254 -17.27 2.81 -10.28
CA ILE A 254 -16.30 2.22 -11.20
C ILE A 254 -15.37 3.24 -11.88
N PRO A 255 -15.84 4.39 -12.41
CA PRO A 255 -14.93 5.41 -12.94
C PRO A 255 -13.90 5.89 -11.92
N LEU A 256 -14.32 6.09 -10.67
CA LEU A 256 -13.43 6.53 -9.59
C LEU A 256 -12.40 5.46 -9.23
N TRP A 257 -12.77 4.19 -9.33
CA TRP A 257 -11.86 3.06 -9.15
C TRP A 257 -10.84 2.98 -10.28
N ASN A 258 -11.23 3.24 -11.53
CA ASN A 258 -10.30 3.28 -12.66
C ASN A 258 -9.21 4.35 -12.47
N ASP A 259 -9.52 5.43 -11.76
CA ASP A 259 -8.59 6.53 -11.51
C ASP A 259 -7.60 6.26 -10.37
N CYS A 260 -7.85 5.28 -9.49
CA CYS A 260 -7.03 5.02 -8.31
C CYS A 260 -6.51 3.59 -8.14
N LEU A 261 -7.21 2.59 -8.66
CA LEU A 261 -6.80 1.20 -8.54
C LEU A 261 -5.72 0.87 -9.57
N VAL A 262 -4.70 0.16 -9.11
CA VAL A 262 -3.56 -0.25 -9.94
C VAL A 262 -3.80 -1.69 -10.38
N GLN A 263 -3.86 -1.96 -11.68
CA GLN A 263 -3.90 -3.34 -12.17
C GLN A 263 -2.56 -4.01 -11.84
N GLY A 264 -2.61 -5.18 -11.18
CA GLY A 264 -1.39 -5.94 -10.92
C GLY A 264 -0.80 -6.49 -12.22
N ARG A 265 0.50 -6.75 -12.23
CA ARG A 265 1.20 -7.34 -13.36
C ARG A 265 2.03 -8.53 -12.92
N ARG A 266 2.31 -9.44 -13.85
CA ARG A 266 3.24 -10.54 -13.60
C ARG A 266 4.61 -9.99 -13.22
N GLY A 267 5.28 -10.65 -12.28
CA GLY A 267 6.60 -10.27 -11.80
C GLY A 267 6.64 -9.09 -10.81
N TRP A 268 5.49 -8.53 -10.42
CA TRP A 268 5.42 -7.46 -9.41
C TRP A 268 5.74 -7.91 -7.98
N THR A 269 5.93 -9.20 -7.75
CA THR A 269 6.41 -9.76 -6.48
C THR A 269 7.89 -9.48 -6.20
N ASP A 270 8.65 -9.00 -7.21
CA ASP A 270 10.04 -8.58 -7.01
C ASP A 270 10.11 -7.24 -6.25
N ARG A 271 10.52 -7.33 -4.98
CA ARG A 271 10.70 -6.17 -4.09
C ARG A 271 11.80 -5.21 -4.54
N LEU A 272 12.67 -5.61 -5.46
CA LEU A 272 13.72 -4.77 -6.01
C LEU A 272 13.26 -3.99 -7.24
N ASN A 273 12.08 -4.26 -7.77
CA ASN A 273 11.56 -3.57 -8.94
C ASN A 273 11.10 -2.15 -8.59
N GLN A 274 11.96 -1.16 -8.88
CA GLN A 274 11.69 0.26 -8.67
C GLN A 274 10.86 0.90 -9.79
N SER A 275 10.52 0.15 -10.84
CA SER A 275 9.75 0.65 -12.00
C SER A 275 8.23 0.60 -11.83
N GLN A 276 7.74 0.29 -10.62
CA GLN A 276 6.32 0.22 -10.29
C GLN A 276 5.71 1.62 -10.17
N LEU A 277 5.60 2.32 -11.29
CA LEU A 277 4.91 3.59 -11.36
C LEU A 277 3.41 3.35 -11.18
N GLY A 278 2.82 4.15 -10.30
CA GLY A 278 1.38 4.25 -10.13
C GLY A 278 0.63 4.65 -11.39
N PRO A 279 -0.71 4.59 -11.37
CA PRO A 279 -1.56 5.17 -12.40
C PRO A 279 -1.42 6.70 -12.47
N VAL A 280 -0.88 7.32 -11.41
CA VAL A 280 -0.71 8.77 -11.30
C VAL A 280 0.77 9.12 -11.12
N PRO A 281 1.33 10.04 -11.93
CA PRO A 281 2.68 10.52 -11.72
C PRO A 281 2.77 11.28 -10.39
N LEU A 282 3.91 11.20 -9.71
CA LEU A 282 4.18 12.03 -8.54
C LEU A 282 4.17 13.51 -8.95
N ARG A 283 3.20 14.27 -8.45
CA ARG A 283 3.05 15.71 -8.77
C ARG A 283 3.85 16.61 -7.83
N ILE A 284 4.10 16.14 -6.61
CA ILE A 284 4.91 16.82 -5.60
C ILE A 284 6.18 16.00 -5.40
N ILE A 285 7.28 16.51 -5.94
CA ILE A 285 8.62 15.93 -5.79
C ILE A 285 9.55 17.02 -5.30
N THR A 286 10.23 16.74 -4.21
CA THR A 286 11.29 17.58 -3.65
C THR A 286 12.63 17.11 -4.20
N TYR A 287 13.33 17.99 -4.91
CA TYR A 287 14.68 17.72 -5.42
C TYR A 287 15.72 18.42 -4.55
N GLY A 288 16.95 17.92 -4.56
CA GLY A 288 18.10 18.58 -3.92
C GLY A 288 18.18 18.39 -2.41
N VAL A 289 17.55 17.35 -1.86
CA VAL A 289 17.86 16.90 -0.50
C VAL A 289 19.08 15.98 -0.58
N GLU A 290 20.27 16.56 -0.52
CA GLU A 290 21.46 15.82 -0.14
C GLU A 290 21.39 15.62 1.37
N TRP A 291 20.92 14.45 1.79
CA TRP A 291 21.01 14.07 3.20
C TRP A 291 22.23 13.18 3.38
N GLU A 292 23.31 13.76 3.88
CA GLU A 292 24.40 12.99 4.46
C GLU A 292 23.89 12.46 5.79
N ASN A 293 23.39 11.23 5.75
CA ASN A 293 23.14 10.44 6.94
C ASN A 293 24.52 10.08 7.54
N GLU A 294 25.18 11.04 8.17
CA GLU A 294 26.40 10.79 8.94
C GLU A 294 26.01 9.95 10.15
N LEU A 295 25.90 8.65 9.91
CA LEU A 295 25.84 7.64 10.94
C LEU A 295 27.05 7.89 11.84
N PRO A 296 26.84 8.21 13.13
CA PRO A 296 27.95 8.36 14.05
C PRO A 296 28.83 7.11 13.96
N GLU A 297 30.14 7.27 13.85
CA GLU A 297 31.07 6.14 13.63
C GLU A 297 30.88 5.02 14.66
N TRP A 298 30.50 5.38 15.90
CA TRP A 298 30.21 4.45 16.98
C TRP A 298 29.07 3.48 16.65
N LEU A 299 28.09 3.86 15.83
CA LEU A 299 26.99 3.00 15.41
C LEU A 299 27.46 1.90 14.43
N LEU A 300 28.57 2.14 13.71
CA LEU A 300 29.17 1.11 12.85
C LEU A 300 29.64 -0.09 13.67
N ALA A 301 29.95 0.06 14.97
CA ALA A 301 30.29 -1.06 15.86
C ALA A 301 29.14 -2.07 16.00
N PHE A 302 27.88 -1.65 15.82
CA PHE A 302 26.69 -2.50 15.90
C PHE A 302 26.30 -3.14 14.56
N ARG A 303 26.93 -2.75 13.45
CA ARG A 303 26.79 -3.44 12.15
C ARG A 303 27.59 -4.75 12.19
N VAL A 304 27.03 -5.74 12.87
CA VAL A 304 27.59 -7.09 13.00
C VAL A 304 26.77 -8.05 12.13
N PRO A 305 27.36 -8.69 11.12
CA PRO A 305 26.67 -9.71 10.32
C PRO A 305 26.21 -10.87 11.19
N SER A 306 25.06 -11.47 10.86
CA SER A 306 24.57 -12.63 11.61
C SER A 306 25.50 -13.84 11.46
N GLU A 307 25.53 -14.71 12.46
CA GLU A 307 26.33 -15.94 12.42
C GLU A 307 26.00 -16.85 11.23
N VAL A 308 24.73 -16.85 10.81
CA VAL A 308 24.31 -17.57 9.60
C VAL A 308 24.94 -16.96 8.35
N ARG A 309 24.95 -15.62 8.23
CA ARG A 309 25.59 -14.92 7.11
C ARG A 309 27.10 -15.14 7.10
N LYS A 310 27.77 -15.05 8.25
CA LYS A 310 29.22 -15.34 8.38
C LYS A 310 29.57 -16.76 7.91
N LYS A 311 28.78 -17.77 8.32
CA LYS A 311 28.96 -19.16 7.88
C LYS A 311 28.77 -19.32 6.37
N LEU A 312 27.73 -18.68 5.81
CA LEU A 312 27.47 -18.73 4.37
C LEU A 312 28.56 -18.04 3.56
N TYR A 313 29.07 -16.91 4.02
CA TYR A 313 30.21 -16.22 3.41
C TYR A 313 31.47 -17.10 3.39
N ARG A 314 31.80 -17.77 4.51
CA ARG A 314 32.93 -18.71 4.57
C ARG A 314 32.78 -19.83 3.54
N LYS A 315 31.59 -20.44 3.44
CA LYS A 315 31.29 -21.46 2.42
C LYS A 315 31.39 -20.93 0.99
N ALA A 316 30.91 -19.71 0.73
CA ALA A 316 31.01 -19.10 -0.59
C ALA A 316 32.48 -18.85 -0.97
N ARG A 317 33.29 -18.40 -0.01
CA ARG A 317 34.73 -18.18 -0.21
C ARG A 317 35.49 -19.50 -0.45
N GLU A 318 35.17 -20.55 0.29
CA GLU A 318 35.69 -21.90 0.06
C GLU A 318 35.30 -22.43 -1.32
N ALA A 319 34.05 -22.20 -1.76
CA ALA A 319 33.59 -22.59 -3.10
C ALA A 319 34.37 -21.87 -4.22
N VAL A 320 34.70 -20.59 -4.04
CA VAL A 320 35.53 -19.84 -4.99
C VAL A 320 36.95 -20.43 -5.07
N GLU A 321 37.56 -20.77 -3.93
CA GLU A 321 38.92 -21.32 -3.93
C GLU A 321 38.98 -22.77 -4.43
N THR A 322 37.95 -23.58 -4.16
CA THR A 322 37.90 -24.99 -4.62
C THR A 322 37.63 -25.13 -6.10
N THR A 323 36.99 -24.14 -6.72
CA THR A 323 36.73 -24.10 -8.17
C THR A 323 37.81 -23.37 -8.96
N LYS A 324 38.81 -22.81 -8.26
CA LYS A 324 39.90 -22.05 -8.87
C LYS A 324 40.86 -22.99 -9.61
N GLY A 325 40.94 -22.83 -10.92
CA GLY A 325 41.82 -23.64 -11.79
C GLY A 325 41.15 -24.89 -12.38
N ASP A 326 39.84 -25.05 -12.23
CA ASP A 326 39.07 -26.03 -13.02
C ASP A 326 38.66 -25.41 -14.36
N ASP A 327 39.46 -25.64 -15.41
CA ASP A 327 39.28 -25.05 -16.73
C ASP A 327 38.16 -25.70 -17.57
N THR A 328 37.49 -26.71 -17.02
CA THR A 328 36.31 -27.30 -17.66
C THR A 328 35.17 -26.27 -17.76
N GLU A 329 34.27 -26.44 -18.72
CA GLU A 329 33.11 -25.54 -18.89
C GLU A 329 32.22 -25.55 -17.62
N GLU A 330 31.99 -26.73 -17.06
CA GLU A 330 31.25 -26.90 -15.80
C GLU A 330 32.01 -26.32 -14.59
N GLY A 331 33.34 -26.41 -14.58
CA GLY A 331 34.20 -25.78 -13.57
C GLY A 331 34.13 -24.25 -13.60
N ARG A 332 34.16 -23.67 -14.81
CA ARG A 332 34.01 -22.22 -15.02
C ARG A 332 32.63 -21.71 -14.61
N GLU A 333 31.55 -22.41 -14.95
CA GLU A 333 30.20 -22.07 -14.49
C GLU A 333 30.08 -22.09 -12.96
N ARG A 334 30.60 -23.15 -12.32
CA ARG A 334 30.61 -23.26 -10.85
C ARG A 334 31.42 -22.15 -10.20
N HIS A 335 32.56 -21.77 -10.79
CA HIS A 335 33.39 -20.65 -10.32
C HIS A 335 32.66 -19.31 -10.43
N CYS A 336 32.02 -19.04 -11.57
CA CYS A 336 31.19 -17.84 -11.76
C CYS A 336 30.04 -17.77 -10.75
N CYS A 337 29.27 -18.86 -10.57
CA CYS A 337 28.20 -18.95 -9.56
C CYS A 337 28.71 -18.74 -8.13
N ALA A 338 29.92 -19.21 -7.81
CA ALA A 338 30.54 -19.01 -6.50
C ALA A 338 30.93 -17.54 -6.27
N LEU A 339 31.43 -16.85 -7.30
CA LEU A 339 31.76 -15.42 -7.26
C LEU A 339 30.51 -14.55 -7.08
N GLU A 340 29.44 -14.81 -7.82
CA GLU A 340 28.15 -14.10 -7.67
C GLU A 340 27.57 -14.28 -6.26
N ARG A 341 27.63 -15.51 -5.73
CA ARG A 341 27.23 -15.77 -4.35
C ARG A 341 28.07 -14.98 -3.36
N LEU A 342 29.39 -14.89 -3.56
CA LEU A 342 30.30 -14.14 -2.68
C LEU A 342 30.00 -12.64 -2.71
N GLU A 343 29.66 -12.08 -3.87
CA GLU A 343 29.30 -10.68 -4.06
C GLU A 343 28.05 -10.26 -3.25
N GLY A 344 27.12 -11.21 -3.02
CA GLY A 344 25.94 -11.03 -2.16
C GLY A 344 26.22 -10.88 -0.65
N PHE A 345 27.48 -11.00 -0.23
CA PHE A 345 27.94 -10.91 1.16
C PHE A 345 28.94 -9.77 1.40
N ARG A 346 28.87 -8.69 0.61
CA ARG A 346 29.72 -7.49 0.78
C ARG A 346 29.70 -6.88 2.19
N ASP A 347 28.59 -7.04 2.92
CA ASP A 347 28.44 -6.61 4.32
C ASP A 347 29.26 -7.45 5.32
N VAL A 348 29.68 -8.66 4.94
CA VAL A 348 30.44 -9.60 5.78
C VAL A 348 31.95 -9.47 5.56
N ALA A 349 32.36 -9.11 4.35
CA ALA A 349 33.77 -8.95 3.99
C ALA A 349 34.45 -7.88 4.87
N GLY A 350 35.53 -8.26 5.57
CA GLY A 350 36.23 -7.40 6.53
C GLY A 350 35.54 -7.25 7.89
N SER A 351 34.42 -7.95 8.11
CA SER A 351 33.68 -8.01 9.38
C SER A 351 33.42 -9.45 9.82
N GLU A 352 34.21 -10.40 9.33
CA GLU A 352 34.03 -11.85 9.54
C GLU A 352 34.03 -12.23 11.02
N ASP A 353 34.94 -11.61 11.79
CA ASP A 353 35.15 -11.89 13.21
C ASP A 353 34.62 -10.76 14.10
N LYS A 354 33.84 -9.84 13.53
CA LYS A 354 33.26 -8.73 14.26
C LYS A 354 32.20 -9.25 15.23
N GLU A 355 32.30 -8.84 16.48
CA GLU A 355 31.33 -9.15 17.54
C GLU A 355 30.63 -7.89 18.02
N LEU A 356 29.49 -8.07 18.69
CA LEU A 356 28.78 -6.95 19.31
C LEU A 356 29.63 -6.38 20.45
N PRO A 357 29.67 -5.05 20.63
CA PRO A 357 30.35 -4.45 21.75
C PRO A 357 29.74 -4.96 23.08
N PRO A 358 30.52 -5.05 24.18
CA PRO A 358 30.04 -5.54 25.46
C PRO A 358 28.86 -4.72 25.99
N GLN A 359 27.85 -5.37 26.56
CA GLN A 359 26.60 -4.71 27.00
C GLN A 359 26.79 -3.57 28.04
N GLY A 360 27.91 -3.55 28.76
CA GLY A 360 28.28 -2.48 29.72
C GLY A 360 29.19 -1.39 29.14
N SER A 361 29.50 -1.42 27.85
CA SER A 361 30.36 -0.42 27.20
C SER A 361 29.67 0.95 27.05
N GLU A 362 30.47 2.01 26.92
CA GLU A 362 29.95 3.35 26.59
C GLU A 362 29.11 3.36 25.32
N LEU A 363 29.43 2.52 24.34
CA LEU A 363 28.67 2.34 23.10
C LEU A 363 27.22 1.88 23.36
N TRP A 364 27.01 0.99 24.33
CA TRP A 364 25.66 0.56 24.71
C TRP A 364 24.92 1.62 25.52
N HIS A 365 25.62 2.43 26.31
CA HIS A 365 25.04 3.60 26.96
C HIS A 365 24.61 4.65 25.93
N TRP A 366 25.46 4.95 24.93
CA TRP A 366 25.12 5.81 23.81
C TRP A 366 23.92 5.28 23.03
N SER A 367 23.88 3.99 22.71
CA SER A 367 22.73 3.37 22.01
C SER A 367 21.42 3.50 22.77
N ARG A 368 21.45 3.38 24.11
CA ARG A 368 20.26 3.50 24.96
C ARG A 368 19.79 4.94 25.12
N SER A 369 20.73 5.89 25.06
CA SER A 369 20.43 7.33 25.08
C SER A 369 20.02 7.88 23.71
N TRP A 370 20.36 7.17 22.63
CA TRP A 370 19.97 7.47 21.27
C TRP A 370 18.53 7.00 21.05
N ASP A 371 17.61 7.74 21.66
CA ASP A 371 16.18 7.46 21.57
C ASP A 371 15.71 7.66 20.12
N ILE A 372 14.73 6.86 19.70
CA ILE A 372 14.11 6.91 18.36
C ILE A 372 13.64 8.34 18.05
N HIS A 373 13.33 9.13 19.07
CA HIS A 373 13.00 10.54 18.97
C HIS A 373 14.13 11.45 18.45
N GLN A 374 15.42 11.18 18.66
CA GLN A 374 16.49 11.98 18.06
C GLN A 374 16.72 11.65 16.59
N ALA A 375 16.62 10.38 16.20
CA ALA A 375 16.61 9.97 14.80
C ALA A 375 15.42 10.58 14.06
N THR A 376 14.25 10.56 14.71
CA THR A 376 13.02 11.15 14.16
C THR A 376 13.08 12.69 14.17
N SER A 377 13.73 13.33 15.16
CA SER A 377 13.94 14.78 15.19
C SER A 377 14.90 15.22 14.08
N MET A 378 16.02 14.54 13.86
CA MET A 378 16.92 14.82 12.71
C MET A 378 16.21 14.62 11.36
N LEU A 379 15.29 13.66 11.27
CA LEU A 379 14.45 13.42 10.09
C LEU A 379 13.29 14.45 9.92
N ILE A 380 12.88 15.14 10.99
CA ILE A 380 11.72 16.05 11.02
C ILE A 380 12.13 17.54 11.05
N THR A 381 13.24 17.93 11.67
CA THR A 381 13.54 19.36 11.93
C THR A 381 14.63 19.94 11.06
N GLY A 382 15.49 19.15 10.42
CA GLY A 382 16.59 19.68 9.60
C GLY A 382 17.54 20.61 10.37
N GLU A 383 17.57 20.55 11.71
CA GLU A 383 18.52 21.32 12.50
C GLU A 383 19.87 20.61 12.52
N GLN A 384 20.75 21.02 11.61
CA GLN A 384 22.19 20.84 11.80
C GLN A 384 22.68 21.79 12.92
N LYS A 385 23.50 21.25 13.84
CA LYS A 385 24.44 22.07 14.62
C LYS A 385 25.36 22.84 13.65
N PRO A 386 25.84 24.05 14.01
CA PRO A 386 26.41 25.00 13.07
C PRO A 386 27.73 24.50 12.49
N GLY A 387 27.67 23.94 11.29
CA GLY A 387 28.81 23.39 10.57
C GLY A 387 28.62 23.57 9.06
N ARG A 388 29.10 24.71 8.56
CA ARG A 388 29.37 25.01 7.13
C ARG A 388 28.37 24.46 6.11
N THR A 389 27.25 25.15 5.96
CA THR A 389 26.44 25.08 4.74
C THR A 389 27.24 25.66 3.57
N LYS A 390 27.60 24.84 2.57
CA LYS A 390 27.87 25.33 1.22
C LYS A 390 26.58 25.18 0.43
N VAL A 391 25.99 26.32 0.08
CA VAL A 391 24.86 26.41 -0.85
C VAL A 391 25.43 26.48 -2.26
N ARG A 392 24.90 25.63 -3.16
CA ARG A 392 24.90 25.90 -4.60
C ARG A 392 23.49 25.89 -5.12
#